data_AF-A0A1H9JLB1-F1
#
_entry.id   AF-A0A1H9JLB1-F1
#
_cell.length_a   1.000
_cell.length_b   1.000
_cell.length_c   1.000
_cell.angle_alpha   90.00
_cell.angle_beta   90.00
_cell.angle_gamma   90.00
#
_symmetry.space_group_name_H-M   'P 1'
#
loop_
_entity.id
_entity.type
_entity.pdbx_description
1 polymer ?
#
loop_
_entity_poly.entity_id
_entity_poly.type
_entity_poly.pdbx_seq_one_letter_code
_entity_poly.pdbx_strand_id
1 'polypeptide(L)'
;MTATVPPAPRPAADRMPVLYLSHGAPPLADDALWTAQLADWSARLPRPEAVLIVSAHWESAPVTLGATRTVPLVYDFHGFPEHYYRVAYPAPGAPALAAKVRALLAGPGTPVHEAPDRGLDHGAYVPLAEMYPGADVPVLQLSMPTLDPGELLRLGRRLAPLRDEGVLIIGSGFFTHNLRGLMWGAGPDEAPSWSKEFDAWGGEALERADLDALLDFEHRAPAGRIAHPRTDHFAPLFVSLGAGEADLGSQRTVVDGFWGGLAKRSVQFG
;
A
#
# COMPACT_ATOMS: atom_id res chain seq x y z
N MET A 1 -1.14 3.46 -51.45
CA MET A 1 -1.77 4.10 -50.28
C MET A 1 -2.34 3.00 -49.41
N THR A 2 -1.54 2.49 -48.47
CA THR A 2 -1.97 1.49 -47.49
C THR A 2 -2.73 2.21 -46.38
N ALA A 3 -4.05 2.04 -46.34
CA ALA A 3 -4.88 2.58 -45.29
C ALA A 3 -4.57 1.84 -43.98
N THR A 4 -4.04 2.57 -43.01
CA THR A 4 -3.83 2.10 -41.64
C THR A 4 -5.20 1.89 -41.01
N VAL A 5 -5.54 0.64 -40.72
CA VAL A 5 -6.72 0.30 -39.94
C VAL A 5 -6.50 0.80 -38.51
N PRO A 6 -7.39 1.62 -37.94
CA PRO A 6 -7.27 2.03 -36.54
C PRO A 6 -7.36 0.80 -35.63
N PRO A 7 -6.57 0.74 -34.54
CA PRO A 7 -6.65 -0.37 -33.60
C PRO A 7 -8.07 -0.49 -33.07
N ALA A 8 -8.53 -1.73 -32.93
CA ALA A 8 -9.83 -2.03 -32.33
C ALA A 8 -9.92 -1.39 -30.93
N PRO A 9 -11.10 -0.89 -30.51
CA PRO A 9 -11.29 -0.39 -29.16
C PRO A 9 -10.89 -1.48 -28.15
N ARG A 10 -10.03 -1.13 -27.19
CA ARG A 10 -9.68 -2.02 -26.08
C ARG A 10 -10.99 -2.42 -25.37
N PRO A 11 -11.16 -3.70 -24.99
CA PRO A 11 -12.23 -4.08 -24.06
C PRO A 11 -12.13 -3.17 -22.84
N ALA A 12 -13.27 -2.86 -22.21
CA ALA A 12 -13.29 -2.12 -20.95
C ALA A 12 -12.24 -2.75 -20.03
N ALA A 13 -11.24 -1.98 -19.61
CA ALA A 13 -10.19 -2.49 -18.75
C ALA A 13 -10.87 -3.11 -17.53
N ASP A 14 -10.56 -4.37 -17.22
CA ASP A 14 -11.02 -4.97 -15.97
C ASP A 14 -10.59 -4.02 -14.86
N ARG A 15 -11.58 -3.55 -14.09
CA ARG A 15 -11.40 -2.61 -13.00
C ARG A 15 -10.26 -3.09 -12.11
N MET A 16 -9.26 -2.24 -11.88
CA MET A 16 -8.09 -2.67 -11.09
C MET A 16 -8.52 -3.00 -9.65
N PRO A 17 -7.91 -4.02 -9.03
CA PRO A 17 -8.10 -4.26 -7.60
C PRO A 17 -7.43 -3.15 -6.78
N VAL A 18 -7.71 -3.14 -5.49
CA VAL A 18 -6.99 -2.37 -4.47
C VAL A 18 -6.23 -3.32 -3.59
N LEU A 19 -5.00 -2.96 -3.23
CA LEU A 19 -4.17 -3.78 -2.35
C LEU A 19 -3.89 -3.01 -1.06
N TYR A 20 -3.96 -3.73 0.06
CA TYR A 20 -3.19 -3.38 1.25
C TYR A 20 -2.06 -4.40 1.38
N LEU A 21 -0.82 -3.97 1.59
CA LEU A 21 0.29 -4.88 1.81
C LEU A 21 1.19 -4.48 2.96
N SER A 22 1.83 -5.51 3.52
CA SER A 22 2.77 -5.42 4.62
C SER A 22 4.21 -5.41 4.06
N HIS A 23 4.91 -4.26 4.10
CA HIS A 23 6.26 -4.09 3.52
C HIS A 23 7.42 -4.36 4.48
N GLY A 24 7.21 -4.25 5.80
CA GLY A 24 8.20 -4.55 6.84
C GLY A 24 9.45 -3.66 6.80
N ALA A 25 10.41 -3.95 7.67
CA ALA A 25 11.72 -3.27 7.59
C ALA A 25 12.54 -3.81 6.42
N PRO A 26 13.61 -3.13 5.96
CA PRO A 26 14.41 -3.55 4.80
C PRO A 26 14.81 -5.04 4.76
N PRO A 27 15.16 -5.72 5.87
CA PRO A 27 15.53 -7.13 5.82
C PRO A 27 14.38 -8.10 5.47
N LEU A 28 13.12 -7.66 5.46
CA LEU A 28 12.03 -8.48 4.93
C LEU A 28 12.20 -8.74 3.42
N ALA A 29 12.90 -7.86 2.70
CA ALA A 29 13.25 -8.09 1.29
C ALA A 29 14.18 -9.31 1.08
N ASP A 30 14.84 -9.81 2.12
CA ASP A 30 15.67 -11.03 2.04
C ASP A 30 14.87 -12.30 2.35
N ASP A 31 13.61 -12.18 2.77
CA ASP A 31 12.72 -13.31 3.03
C ASP A 31 12.19 -13.86 1.69
N ALA A 32 12.76 -15.00 1.28
CA ALA A 32 12.43 -15.63 0.00
C ALA A 32 10.95 -16.02 -0.15
N LEU A 33 10.23 -16.26 0.96
CA LEU A 33 8.80 -16.55 0.90
C LEU A 33 8.01 -15.28 0.63
N TRP A 34 8.31 -14.18 1.34
CA TRP A 34 7.61 -12.91 1.16
C TRP A 34 7.82 -12.31 -0.23
N THR A 35 9.06 -12.32 -0.74
CA THR A 35 9.35 -11.83 -2.10
C THR A 35 8.65 -12.67 -3.18
N ALA A 36 8.68 -14.00 -3.06
CA ALA A 36 7.95 -14.89 -3.96
C ALA A 36 6.43 -14.67 -3.90
N GLN A 37 5.86 -14.46 -2.72
CA GLN A 37 4.44 -14.15 -2.54
C GLN A 37 4.04 -12.87 -3.28
N LEU A 38 4.85 -11.80 -3.23
CA LEU A 38 4.57 -10.57 -3.94
C LEU A 38 4.71 -10.71 -5.46
N ALA A 39 5.75 -11.40 -5.93
CA ALA A 39 5.97 -11.67 -7.35
C ALA A 39 4.83 -12.52 -7.95
N ASP A 40 4.41 -13.57 -7.24
CA ASP A 40 3.30 -14.43 -7.65
C ASP A 40 1.96 -13.68 -7.63
N TRP A 41 1.78 -12.77 -6.66
CA TRP A 41 0.57 -11.95 -6.57
C TRP A 41 0.46 -11.04 -7.79
N SER A 42 1.49 -10.24 -8.08
CA SER A 42 1.47 -9.30 -9.20
C SER A 42 1.34 -9.98 -10.56
N ALA A 43 1.94 -11.17 -10.74
CA ALA A 43 1.84 -11.95 -11.98
C ALA A 43 0.40 -12.40 -12.30
N ARG A 44 -0.48 -12.47 -11.29
CA ARG A 44 -1.91 -12.81 -11.45
C ARG A 44 -2.82 -11.60 -11.59
N LEU A 45 -2.30 -10.38 -11.41
CA LEU A 45 -3.07 -9.15 -11.55
C LEU A 45 -3.10 -8.70 -13.03
N PRO A 46 -4.17 -8.00 -13.46
CA PRO A 46 -4.09 -7.21 -14.69
C PRO A 46 -2.92 -6.23 -14.57
N ARG A 47 -2.18 -6.02 -15.66
CA ARG A 47 -1.06 -5.07 -15.65
C ARG A 47 -1.62 -3.65 -15.52
N PRO A 48 -1.24 -2.88 -14.48
CA PRO A 48 -1.72 -1.51 -14.32
C PRO A 48 -1.13 -0.56 -15.37
N GLU A 49 -1.92 0.46 -15.72
CA GLU A 49 -1.46 1.63 -16.49
C GLU A 49 -0.60 2.56 -15.61
N ALA A 50 -0.85 2.59 -14.29
CA ALA A 50 -0.05 3.27 -13.29
C ALA A 50 -0.34 2.72 -11.88
N VAL A 51 0.57 2.93 -10.94
CA VAL A 51 0.38 2.66 -9.52
C VAL A 51 0.21 3.97 -8.75
N LEU A 52 -0.82 4.04 -7.91
CA LEU A 52 -0.92 5.02 -6.83
C LEU A 52 -0.60 4.32 -5.51
N ILE A 53 0.51 4.66 -4.88
CA ILE A 53 0.93 4.06 -3.62
C ILE A 53 0.88 5.07 -2.46
N VAL A 54 0.28 4.64 -1.35
CA VAL A 54 0.18 5.39 -0.09
C VAL A 54 0.98 4.62 0.95
N SER A 55 2.14 5.13 1.33
CA SER A 55 3.08 4.47 2.25
C SER A 55 2.94 5.02 3.66
N ALA A 56 3.05 4.14 4.66
CA ALA A 56 3.14 4.50 6.08
C ALA A 56 4.27 5.50 6.38
N HIS A 57 5.31 5.52 5.54
CA HIS A 57 6.53 6.32 5.71
C HIS A 57 6.43 7.76 5.22
N TRP A 58 5.26 8.18 4.73
CA TRP A 58 5.07 9.56 4.29
C TRP A 58 3.83 10.21 4.89
N GLU A 59 3.93 10.56 6.17
CA GLU A 59 2.97 11.45 6.84
C GLU A 59 3.25 12.92 6.43
N SER A 60 2.31 13.56 5.74
CA SER A 60 2.40 14.98 5.37
C SER A 60 1.02 15.58 5.11
N ALA A 61 0.72 16.68 5.81
CA ALA A 61 -0.47 17.51 5.65
C ALA A 61 -0.11 18.92 5.17
N PRO A 62 -0.82 19.46 4.15
CA PRO A 62 -1.89 18.82 3.37
C PRO A 62 -1.39 17.68 2.48
N VAL A 63 -2.32 16.97 1.83
CA VAL A 63 -2.00 15.88 0.88
C VAL A 63 -0.97 16.36 -0.14
N THR A 64 0.11 15.60 -0.30
CA THR A 64 1.23 15.93 -1.18
C THR A 64 1.52 14.77 -2.14
N LEU A 65 1.81 15.10 -3.40
CA LEU A 65 2.15 14.15 -4.46
C LEU A 65 3.65 14.16 -4.73
N GLY A 66 4.26 12.98 -4.76
CA GLY A 66 5.69 12.76 -5.03
C GLY A 66 5.87 11.88 -6.26
N ALA A 67 7.11 11.72 -6.73
CA ALA A 67 7.43 10.91 -7.91
C ALA A 67 6.62 11.29 -9.18
N THR A 68 6.33 12.58 -9.38
CA THR A 68 5.68 13.06 -10.63
C THR A 68 6.63 13.04 -11.84
N ARG A 69 7.92 12.83 -11.60
CA ARG A 69 9.00 12.55 -12.55
C ARG A 69 9.90 11.45 -11.96
N THR A 70 10.71 10.79 -12.80
CA THR A 70 11.69 9.81 -12.30
C THR A 70 12.79 10.52 -11.50
N VAL A 71 12.89 10.19 -10.21
CA VAL A 71 13.84 10.77 -9.23
C VAL A 71 14.43 9.66 -8.37
N PRO A 72 15.59 9.89 -7.72
CA PRO A 72 16.17 8.92 -6.80
C PRO A 72 15.22 8.54 -5.67
N LEU A 73 15.34 7.30 -5.17
CA LEU A 73 14.63 6.81 -3.99
C LEU A 73 14.94 7.64 -2.74
N VAL A 74 14.02 7.62 -1.79
CA VAL A 74 14.25 8.15 -0.45
C VAL A 74 14.58 6.98 0.48
N TYR A 75 15.79 7.00 1.03
CA TYR A 75 16.20 6.05 2.06
C TYR A 75 15.84 6.63 3.43
N ASP A 76 14.65 6.29 3.90
CA ASP A 76 14.04 6.77 5.15
C ASP A 76 14.30 5.86 6.37
N PHE A 77 15.16 4.86 6.19
CA PHE A 77 15.66 3.97 7.24
C PHE A 77 17.16 4.20 7.50
N HIS A 78 17.65 3.73 8.64
CA HIS A 78 19.05 3.84 9.03
C HIS A 78 19.50 2.61 9.84
N GLY A 79 20.81 2.40 9.95
CA GLY A 79 21.39 1.34 10.80
C GLY A 79 21.46 -0.06 10.17
N PHE A 80 20.98 -0.22 8.93
CA PHE A 80 21.06 -1.48 8.18
C PHE A 80 22.38 -1.61 7.36
N PRO A 81 22.74 -2.83 6.92
CA PRO A 81 23.80 -3.08 5.94
C PRO A 81 23.75 -2.20 4.68
N GLU A 82 24.92 -1.90 4.11
CA GLU A 82 25.06 -0.96 2.97
C GLU A 82 24.26 -1.38 1.72
N HIS A 83 24.09 -2.67 1.49
CA HIS A 83 23.45 -3.16 0.27
C HIS A 83 22.01 -2.66 0.11
N TYR A 84 21.26 -2.42 1.18
CA TYR A 84 19.91 -1.85 1.11
C TYR A 84 19.90 -0.40 0.59
N TYR A 85 20.98 0.36 0.78
CA TYR A 85 21.10 1.75 0.30
C TYR A 85 21.63 1.84 -1.14
N ARG A 86 21.96 0.70 -1.75
CA ARG A 86 22.41 0.60 -3.15
C ARG A 86 21.30 0.14 -4.09
N VAL A 87 20.14 -0.25 -3.55
CA VAL A 87 18.97 -0.64 -4.33
C VAL A 87 18.46 0.56 -5.13
N ALA A 88 18.16 0.37 -6.40
CA ALA A 88 17.53 1.40 -7.24
C ALA A 88 16.25 0.84 -7.86
N TYR A 89 15.22 1.67 -7.94
CA TYR A 89 13.97 1.33 -8.58
C TYR A 89 13.50 2.52 -9.45
N PRO A 90 14.01 2.63 -10.69
CA PRO A 90 13.86 3.82 -11.53
C PRO A 90 12.51 3.86 -12.25
N ALA A 91 11.41 3.73 -11.51
CA ALA A 91 10.07 3.78 -12.08
C ALA A 91 9.82 5.11 -12.83
N PRO A 92 9.09 5.08 -13.97
CA PRO A 92 8.59 6.29 -14.60
C PRO A 92 7.76 7.12 -13.62
N GLY A 93 7.96 8.43 -13.60
CA GLY A 93 7.03 9.31 -12.90
C GLY A 93 5.64 9.30 -13.55
N ALA A 94 4.59 9.60 -12.77
CA ALA A 94 3.20 9.51 -13.23
C ALA A 94 2.48 10.88 -13.23
N PRO A 95 2.89 11.87 -14.05
CA PRO A 95 2.32 13.22 -14.03
C PRO A 95 0.85 13.27 -14.47
N ALA A 96 0.44 12.38 -15.38
CA ALA A 96 -0.97 12.25 -15.78
C ALA A 96 -1.85 11.75 -14.63
N LEU A 97 -1.36 10.76 -13.85
CA LEU A 97 -2.04 10.30 -12.64
C LEU A 97 -2.09 11.42 -11.58
N ALA A 98 -1.00 12.18 -11.43
CA ALA A 98 -0.95 13.31 -10.50
C ALA A 98 -2.04 14.36 -10.81
N ALA A 99 -2.25 14.66 -12.10
CA ALA A 99 -3.32 15.57 -12.52
C ALA A 99 -4.73 15.04 -12.16
N LYS A 100 -4.97 13.74 -12.34
CA LYS A 100 -6.26 13.10 -11.97
C LYS A 100 -6.47 13.11 -10.46
N VAL A 101 -5.45 12.76 -9.68
CA VAL A 101 -5.51 12.81 -8.21
C VAL A 101 -5.80 14.24 -7.72
N ARG A 102 -5.16 15.27 -8.29
CA ARG A 102 -5.48 16.67 -7.99
C ARG A 102 -6.94 16.99 -8.31
N ALA A 103 -7.45 16.58 -9.47
CA ALA A 103 -8.83 16.83 -9.85
C ALA A 103 -9.84 16.16 -8.89
N LEU A 104 -9.53 14.96 -8.40
CA LEU A 104 -10.37 14.24 -7.44
C LEU A 104 -10.31 14.84 -6.03
N LEU A 105 -9.12 15.28 -5.60
CA LEU A 105 -8.84 15.64 -4.21
C LEU A 105 -8.91 17.14 -3.91
N ALA A 106 -8.60 18.00 -4.87
CA ALA A 106 -8.62 19.44 -4.66
C ALA A 106 -10.05 19.97 -4.52
N GLY A 107 -10.24 20.88 -3.57
CA GLY A 107 -11.47 21.63 -3.38
C GLY A 107 -11.20 22.93 -2.65
N PRO A 108 -12.23 23.77 -2.44
CA PRO A 108 -12.10 24.97 -1.62
C PRO A 108 -11.51 24.63 -0.25
N GLY A 109 -10.37 25.21 0.10
CA GLY A 109 -9.69 24.98 1.38
C GLY A 109 -8.96 23.64 1.54
N THR A 110 -8.89 22.81 0.49
CA THR A 110 -8.22 21.50 0.51
C THR A 110 -7.20 21.40 -0.61
N PRO A 111 -6.06 22.13 -0.51
CA PRO A 111 -5.03 22.09 -1.55
C PRO A 111 -4.35 20.72 -1.59
N VAL A 112 -3.98 20.31 -2.80
CA VAL A 112 -3.08 19.17 -3.04
C VAL A 112 -1.72 19.74 -3.45
N HIS A 113 -0.70 19.45 -2.67
CA HIS A 113 0.67 19.91 -2.90
C HIS A 113 1.44 18.93 -3.80
N GLU A 114 2.56 19.40 -4.34
CA GLU A 114 3.51 18.56 -5.06
C GLU A 114 4.91 18.71 -4.45
N ALA A 115 5.60 17.59 -4.31
CA ALA A 115 7.01 17.47 -3.99
C ALA A 115 7.68 16.67 -5.12
N PRO A 116 7.83 17.24 -6.33
CA PRO A 116 8.26 16.50 -7.52
C PRO A 116 9.66 15.88 -7.40
N ASP A 117 10.46 16.35 -6.43
CA ASP A 117 11.82 15.90 -6.16
C ASP A 117 11.88 14.80 -5.10
N ARG A 118 10.76 14.52 -4.43
CA ARG A 118 10.66 13.41 -3.48
C ARG A 118 10.40 12.12 -4.25
N GLY A 119 11.34 11.18 -4.17
CA GLY A 119 11.15 9.82 -4.68
C GLY A 119 10.42 8.90 -3.71
N LEU A 120 10.31 7.65 -4.15
CA LEU A 120 9.66 6.57 -3.42
C LEU A 120 10.45 6.24 -2.13
N ASP A 121 9.79 6.22 -0.98
CA ASP A 121 10.37 5.64 0.25
C ASP A 121 10.31 4.11 0.24
N HIS A 122 10.93 3.47 1.23
CA HIS A 122 11.06 2.01 1.24
C HIS A 122 9.73 1.27 1.32
N GLY A 123 8.75 1.83 2.03
CA GLY A 123 7.41 1.28 2.06
C GLY A 123 6.74 1.30 0.68
N ALA A 124 7.18 2.16 -0.23
CA ALA A 124 6.75 2.14 -1.62
C ALA A 124 7.64 1.25 -2.51
N TYR A 125 8.95 1.49 -2.58
CA TYR A 125 9.77 0.86 -3.61
C TYR A 125 10.10 -0.61 -3.34
N VAL A 126 10.24 -1.03 -2.08
CA VAL A 126 10.62 -2.41 -1.73
C VAL A 126 9.57 -3.41 -2.24
N PRO A 127 8.27 -3.29 -1.88
CA PRO A 127 7.27 -4.20 -2.42
C PRO A 127 7.10 -4.07 -3.94
N LEU A 128 7.25 -2.86 -4.49
CA LEU A 128 7.14 -2.67 -5.94
C LEU A 128 8.29 -3.31 -6.73
N ALA A 129 9.49 -3.38 -6.15
CA ALA A 129 10.62 -4.07 -6.77
C ALA A 129 10.35 -5.58 -6.93
N GLU A 130 9.63 -6.18 -5.99
CA GLU A 130 9.23 -7.60 -6.08
C GLU A 130 8.03 -7.79 -7.02
N MET A 131 7.05 -6.89 -6.96
CA MET A 131 5.84 -6.99 -7.78
C MET A 131 6.08 -6.65 -9.26
N TYR A 132 6.90 -5.65 -9.54
CA TYR A 132 7.16 -5.12 -10.88
C TYR A 132 8.67 -4.88 -11.10
N PRO A 133 9.51 -5.94 -11.10
CA PRO A 133 10.96 -5.83 -11.12
C PRO A 133 11.54 -5.11 -12.35
N GLY A 134 10.77 -5.03 -13.44
CA GLY A 134 11.15 -4.26 -14.62
C GLY A 134 11.17 -2.74 -14.41
N ALA A 135 10.59 -2.23 -13.32
CA ALA A 135 10.45 -0.80 -13.01
C ALA A 135 9.88 0.01 -14.20
N ASP A 136 8.95 -0.59 -14.95
CA ASP A 136 8.44 -0.07 -16.22
C ASP A 136 6.97 0.39 -16.13
N VAL A 137 6.38 0.32 -14.94
CA VAL A 137 5.05 0.85 -14.61
C VAL A 137 5.21 2.23 -13.97
N PRO A 138 4.50 3.27 -14.44
CA PRO A 138 4.52 4.58 -13.79
C PRO A 138 4.03 4.51 -12.34
N VAL A 139 4.75 5.15 -11.41
CA VAL A 139 4.39 5.17 -9.98
C VAL A 139 4.21 6.60 -9.52
N LEU A 140 3.08 6.87 -8.87
CA LEU A 140 2.86 8.08 -8.08
C LEU A 140 2.80 7.73 -6.60
N GLN A 141 3.48 8.51 -5.77
CA GLN A 141 3.32 8.40 -4.33
C GLN A 141 2.43 9.52 -3.79
N LEU A 142 1.53 9.16 -2.88
CA LEU A 142 0.64 10.07 -2.15
C LEU A 142 0.99 10.05 -0.66
N SER A 143 1.11 11.22 -0.03
CA SER A 143 1.28 11.31 1.42
C SER A 143 0.00 10.96 2.18
N MET A 144 0.15 10.52 3.44
CA MET A 144 -0.93 10.43 4.40
C MET A 144 -1.07 11.76 5.16
N PRO A 145 -2.19 12.50 5.03
CA PRO A 145 -2.37 13.78 5.70
C PRO A 145 -2.74 13.65 7.20
N THR A 146 -3.06 12.45 7.65
CA THR A 146 -3.56 12.16 8.99
C THR A 146 -3.40 10.68 9.27
N LEU A 147 -3.54 10.30 10.54
CA LEU A 147 -3.63 8.90 10.98
C LEU A 147 -5.05 8.51 11.40
N ASP A 148 -6.02 9.43 11.28
CA ASP A 148 -7.42 9.16 11.59
C ASP A 148 -8.03 8.16 10.57
N PRO A 149 -8.54 7.01 11.04
CA PRO A 149 -9.09 5.98 10.16
C PRO A 149 -10.24 6.47 9.28
N GLY A 150 -11.14 7.31 9.82
CA GLY A 150 -12.32 7.80 9.10
C GLY A 150 -11.98 8.81 8.01
N GLU A 151 -10.99 9.68 8.25
CA GLU A 151 -10.45 10.60 7.26
C GLU A 151 -9.75 9.86 6.12
N LEU A 152 -8.96 8.82 6.44
CA LEU A 152 -8.26 8.01 5.44
C LEU A 152 -9.21 7.13 4.62
N LEU A 153 -10.28 6.60 5.24
CA LEU A 153 -11.36 5.92 4.52
C LEU A 153 -12.02 6.86 3.50
N ARG A 154 -12.34 8.09 3.91
CA ARG A 154 -12.89 9.11 2.99
C ARG A 154 -11.91 9.47 1.88
N LEU A 155 -10.62 9.55 2.17
CA LEU A 155 -9.59 9.75 1.14
C LEU A 155 -9.60 8.61 0.13
N GLY A 156 -9.60 7.35 0.58
CA GLY A 156 -9.69 6.16 -0.26
C GLY A 156 -10.92 6.17 -1.17
N ARG A 157 -12.10 6.48 -0.61
CA ARG A 157 -13.36 6.59 -1.38
C ARG A 157 -13.26 7.58 -2.54
N ARG A 158 -12.59 8.72 -2.34
CA ARG A 158 -12.38 9.72 -3.39
C ARG A 158 -11.42 9.26 -4.49
N LEU A 159 -10.50 8.35 -4.18
CA LEU A 159 -9.53 7.78 -5.11
C LEU A 159 -10.08 6.58 -5.89
N ALA A 160 -11.14 5.93 -5.42
CA ALA A 160 -11.74 4.74 -6.01
C ALA A 160 -12.00 4.82 -7.54
N PRO A 161 -12.44 5.96 -8.13
CA PRO A 161 -12.67 6.05 -9.58
C PRO A 161 -11.42 5.80 -10.44
N LEU A 162 -10.21 5.99 -9.91
CA LEU A 162 -8.96 5.76 -10.64
C LEU A 162 -8.79 4.28 -11.05
N ARG A 163 -9.43 3.36 -10.31
CA ARG A 163 -9.39 1.92 -10.60
C ARG A 163 -9.99 1.57 -11.96
N ASP A 164 -11.04 2.31 -12.34
CA ASP A 164 -11.72 2.16 -13.63
C ASP A 164 -10.86 2.69 -14.80
N GLU A 165 -9.80 3.44 -14.47
CA GLU A 165 -8.83 4.00 -15.40
C GLU A 165 -7.51 3.20 -15.46
N GLY A 166 -7.51 1.96 -14.93
CA GLY A 166 -6.34 1.09 -14.95
C GLY A 166 -5.30 1.38 -13.86
N VAL A 167 -5.65 2.15 -12.82
CA VAL A 167 -4.73 2.49 -11.72
C VAL A 167 -4.82 1.45 -10.61
N LEU A 168 -3.70 0.80 -10.30
CA LEU A 168 -3.56 -0.03 -9.11
C LEU A 168 -3.34 0.88 -7.88
N ILE A 169 -4.27 0.85 -6.94
CA ILE A 169 -4.15 1.59 -5.67
C ILE A 169 -3.58 0.65 -4.62
N ILE A 170 -2.50 1.07 -3.95
CA ILE A 170 -1.81 0.29 -2.92
C ILE A 170 -1.69 1.12 -1.65
N GLY A 171 -2.27 0.64 -0.54
CA GLY A 171 -1.89 1.05 0.80
C GLY A 171 -0.74 0.17 1.30
N SER A 172 0.41 0.75 1.56
CA SER A 172 1.60 0.01 1.99
C SER A 172 1.95 0.34 3.44
N GLY A 173 1.81 -0.65 4.31
CA GLY A 173 2.00 -0.53 5.75
C GLY A 173 2.54 -1.82 6.36
N PHE A 174 2.03 -2.19 7.53
CA PHE A 174 2.30 -3.47 8.19
C PHE A 174 1.16 -3.84 9.14
N PHE A 175 0.60 -5.05 9.02
CA PHE A 175 -0.69 -5.39 9.65
C PHE A 175 -0.63 -5.39 11.19
N THR A 176 0.53 -5.67 11.78
CA THR A 176 0.83 -5.30 13.18
C THR A 176 2.17 -4.59 13.25
N HIS A 177 2.28 -3.47 13.97
CA HIS A 177 3.50 -2.66 13.96
C HIS A 177 3.87 -2.15 15.36
N ASN A 178 4.46 -3.04 16.16
CA ASN A 178 5.08 -2.69 17.43
C ASN A 178 6.52 -3.20 17.49
N LEU A 179 7.45 -2.32 17.12
CA LEU A 179 8.88 -2.66 17.08
C LEU A 179 9.47 -3.06 18.45
N ARG A 180 8.81 -2.70 19.57
CA ARG A 180 9.24 -3.17 20.90
C ARG A 180 8.98 -4.66 21.11
N GLY A 181 8.06 -5.23 20.35
CA GLY A 181 7.75 -6.66 20.34
C GLY A 181 8.39 -7.42 19.18
N LEU A 182 9.30 -6.80 18.41
CA LEU A 182 9.99 -7.45 17.31
C LEU A 182 10.95 -8.52 17.83
N MET A 183 10.84 -9.73 17.30
CA MET A 183 11.62 -10.91 17.69
C MET A 183 12.51 -11.36 16.53
N TRP A 184 13.74 -10.87 16.47
CA TRP A 184 14.69 -11.25 15.41
C TRP A 184 14.99 -12.75 15.44
N GLY A 185 14.89 -13.39 14.26
CA GLY A 185 15.11 -14.83 14.11
C GLY A 185 13.96 -15.71 14.58
N ALA A 186 12.84 -15.13 15.03
CA ALA A 186 11.64 -15.88 15.36
C ALA A 186 11.07 -16.57 14.12
N GLY A 187 10.72 -17.85 14.27
CA GLY A 187 10.01 -18.62 13.26
C GLY A 187 8.55 -18.16 13.07
N PRO A 188 7.89 -18.62 11.99
CA PRO A 188 6.50 -18.22 11.67
C PRO A 188 5.49 -18.46 12.80
N ASP A 189 5.69 -19.51 13.60
CA ASP A 189 4.78 -19.90 14.69
C ASP A 189 5.12 -19.27 16.04
N GLU A 190 6.18 -18.47 16.12
CA GLU A 190 6.72 -17.92 17.38
C GLU A 190 6.21 -16.51 17.69
N ALA A 191 5.28 -15.98 16.88
CA ALA A 191 4.72 -14.65 17.12
C ALA A 191 4.05 -14.55 18.51
N PRO A 192 4.19 -13.41 19.21
CA PRO A 192 3.60 -13.17 20.51
C PRO A 192 2.07 -13.16 20.41
N SER A 193 1.41 -13.51 21.52
CA SER A 193 -0.06 -13.66 21.55
C SER A 193 -0.79 -12.41 21.09
N TRP A 194 -0.33 -11.21 21.49
CA TRP A 194 -0.94 -9.95 21.08
C TRP A 194 -0.94 -9.76 19.55
N SER A 195 0.08 -10.21 18.84
CA SER A 195 0.17 -10.08 17.38
C SER A 195 -0.73 -11.09 16.70
N LYS A 196 -0.74 -12.33 17.20
CA LYS A 196 -1.63 -13.41 16.71
C LYS A 196 -3.11 -13.07 16.93
N GLU A 197 -3.46 -12.56 18.11
CA GLU A 197 -4.82 -12.19 18.47
C GLU A 197 -5.31 -11.01 17.63
N PHE A 198 -4.47 -9.98 17.43
CA PHE A 198 -4.80 -8.87 16.55
C PHE A 198 -4.96 -9.31 15.10
N ASP A 199 -4.04 -10.13 14.58
CA ASP A 199 -4.11 -10.64 13.21
C ASP A 199 -5.38 -11.47 12.96
N ALA A 200 -5.70 -12.38 13.89
CA ALA A 200 -6.91 -13.19 13.82
C ALA A 200 -8.17 -12.31 13.83
N TRP A 201 -8.28 -11.39 14.79
CA TRP A 201 -9.40 -10.45 14.84
C TRP A 201 -9.52 -9.60 13.58
N GLY A 202 -8.41 -9.10 13.05
CA GLY A 202 -8.38 -8.26 11.86
C GLY A 202 -8.79 -9.04 10.61
N GLY A 203 -8.32 -10.28 10.47
CA GLY A 203 -8.76 -11.20 9.42
C GLY A 203 -10.27 -11.44 9.46
N GLU A 204 -10.80 -11.76 10.65
CA GLU A 204 -12.25 -11.96 10.82
C GLU A 204 -13.07 -10.68 10.56
N ALA A 205 -12.58 -9.52 10.97
CA ALA A 205 -13.25 -8.24 10.72
C ALA A 205 -13.28 -7.91 9.22
N LEU A 206 -12.19 -8.19 8.50
CA LEU A 206 -12.14 -8.07 7.04
C LEU A 206 -13.10 -9.06 6.35
N GLU A 207 -13.16 -10.31 6.80
CA GLU A 207 -14.08 -11.34 6.26
C GLU A 207 -15.55 -10.97 6.44
N ARG A 208 -15.89 -10.31 7.55
CA ARG A 208 -17.24 -9.80 7.82
C ARG A 208 -17.53 -8.45 7.16
N ALA A 209 -16.55 -7.85 6.47
CA ALA A 209 -16.62 -6.47 5.98
C ALA A 209 -17.02 -5.46 7.10
N ASP A 210 -16.55 -5.69 8.32
CA ASP A 210 -16.91 -4.94 9.53
C ASP A 210 -16.10 -3.64 9.62
N LEU A 211 -16.45 -2.68 8.77
CA LEU A 211 -15.75 -1.39 8.69
C LEU A 211 -15.78 -0.64 10.03
N ASP A 212 -16.88 -0.68 10.77
CA ASP A 212 -17.00 0.01 12.05
C ASP A 212 -15.99 -0.57 13.07
N ALA A 213 -15.82 -1.90 13.12
CA ALA A 213 -14.83 -2.52 13.98
C ALA A 213 -13.39 -2.19 13.55
N LEU A 214 -13.11 -2.17 12.25
CA LEU A 214 -11.80 -1.83 11.70
C LEU A 214 -11.42 -0.36 11.97
N LEU A 215 -12.37 0.57 11.84
CA LEU A 215 -12.15 2.00 12.14
C LEU A 215 -11.92 2.24 13.64
N ASP A 216 -12.52 1.43 14.50
CA ASP A 216 -12.42 1.49 15.97
C ASP A 216 -11.44 0.43 16.53
N PHE A 217 -10.45 0.01 15.74
CA PHE A 217 -9.56 -1.12 16.07
C PHE A 217 -8.85 -0.96 17.42
N GLU A 218 -8.51 0.28 17.82
CA GLU A 218 -7.84 0.52 19.11
C GLU A 218 -8.66 0.03 20.31
N HIS A 219 -9.98 0.04 20.18
CA HIS A 219 -10.93 -0.32 21.24
C HIS A 219 -11.60 -1.67 21.00
N ARG A 220 -11.78 -2.06 19.73
CA ARG A 220 -12.46 -3.31 19.33
C ARG A 220 -11.54 -4.50 19.19
N ALA A 221 -10.28 -4.26 18.81
CA ALA A 221 -9.33 -5.34 18.62
C ALA A 221 -8.75 -5.81 19.96
N PRO A 222 -8.53 -7.12 20.14
CA PRO A 222 -7.66 -7.59 21.21
C PRO A 222 -6.27 -6.97 21.01
N ALA A 223 -5.74 -6.40 22.09
CA ALA A 223 -4.42 -5.79 22.10
C ALA A 223 -4.20 -4.69 21.03
N GLY A 224 -5.23 -4.01 20.52
CA GLY A 224 -5.10 -3.01 19.43
C GLY A 224 -4.03 -1.94 19.67
N ARG A 225 -4.00 -1.35 20.88
CA ARG A 225 -2.99 -0.37 21.29
C ARG A 225 -1.59 -0.94 21.54
N ILE A 226 -1.49 -2.25 21.76
CA ILE A 226 -0.21 -2.95 21.86
C ILE A 226 0.28 -3.26 20.45
N ALA A 227 -0.59 -3.73 19.55
CA ALA A 227 -0.25 -4.02 18.18
C ALA A 227 0.17 -2.77 17.39
N HIS A 228 -0.44 -1.64 17.73
CA HIS A 228 -0.16 -0.34 17.14
C HIS A 228 -0.05 0.73 18.24
N PRO A 229 1.16 0.94 18.81
CA PRO A 229 1.44 2.08 19.68
C PRO A 229 1.21 3.42 18.99
N ARG A 230 1.33 3.41 17.66
CA ARG A 230 0.85 4.42 16.71
C ARG A 230 0.15 3.70 15.57
N THR A 231 -0.89 4.33 15.02
CA THR A 231 -1.67 3.79 13.89
C THR A 231 -0.88 3.73 12.58
N ASP A 232 0.24 4.47 12.46
CA ASP A 232 1.01 4.70 11.24
C ASP A 232 1.02 3.56 10.20
N HIS A 233 1.48 2.36 10.53
CA HIS A 233 1.59 1.25 9.57
C HIS A 233 0.28 0.48 9.36
N PHE A 234 -0.71 0.65 10.23
CA PHE A 234 -2.07 0.18 9.96
C PHE A 234 -2.85 1.18 9.11
N ALA A 235 -2.51 2.47 9.18
CA ALA A 235 -3.25 3.56 8.57
C ALA A 235 -3.49 3.41 7.04
N PRO A 236 -2.53 2.93 6.22
CA PRO A 236 -2.75 2.69 4.79
C PRO A 236 -3.87 1.69 4.48
N LEU A 237 -4.24 0.82 5.42
CA LEU A 237 -5.39 -0.08 5.26
C LEU A 237 -6.67 0.72 5.05
N PHE A 238 -6.86 1.83 5.76
CA PHE A 238 -8.09 2.62 5.66
C PHE A 238 -8.26 3.30 4.30
N VAL A 239 -7.16 3.74 3.68
CA VAL A 239 -7.20 4.21 2.28
C VAL A 239 -7.59 3.06 1.35
N SER A 240 -7.05 1.86 1.58
CA SER A 240 -7.34 0.67 0.77
C SER A 240 -8.80 0.23 0.91
N LEU A 241 -9.33 0.19 2.14
CA LEU A 241 -10.73 -0.08 2.44
C LEU A 241 -11.65 0.93 1.75
N GLY A 242 -11.29 2.21 1.74
CA GLY A 242 -12.10 3.25 1.11
C GLY A 242 -12.11 3.14 -0.41
N ALA A 243 -10.94 2.85 -1.02
CA ALA A 243 -10.84 2.68 -2.47
C ALA A 243 -11.46 1.36 -2.96
N GLY A 244 -11.47 0.33 -2.11
CA GLY A 244 -12.01 -1.00 -2.34
C GLY A 244 -13.41 -1.22 -1.76
N GLU A 245 -14.09 -0.19 -1.27
CA GLU A 245 -15.30 -0.36 -0.44
C GLU A 245 -16.43 -1.13 -1.13
N ALA A 246 -16.59 -0.92 -2.43
CA ALA A 246 -17.60 -1.64 -3.23
C ALA A 246 -17.33 -3.16 -3.33
N ASP A 247 -16.10 -3.58 -3.02
CA ASP A 247 -15.59 -4.94 -3.21
C ASP A 247 -15.18 -5.59 -1.86
N LEU A 248 -15.64 -5.05 -0.72
CA LEU A 248 -15.35 -5.65 0.59
C LEU A 248 -15.86 -7.08 0.71
N GLY A 249 -17.01 -7.38 0.09
CA GLY A 249 -17.58 -8.73 0.09
C GLY A 249 -16.81 -9.76 -0.75
N SER A 250 -15.87 -9.31 -1.59
CA SER A 250 -14.99 -10.17 -2.39
C SER A 250 -13.52 -10.05 -1.97
N GLN A 251 -13.24 -9.41 -0.84
CA GLN A 251 -11.87 -9.27 -0.35
C GLN A 251 -11.24 -10.64 -0.08
N ARG A 252 -9.93 -10.72 -0.25
CA ARG A 252 -9.15 -11.91 0.12
C ARG A 252 -7.82 -11.54 0.76
N THR A 253 -7.45 -12.29 1.78
CA THR A 253 -6.05 -12.29 2.25
C THR A 253 -5.19 -13.05 1.22
N VAL A 254 -4.14 -12.39 0.72
CA VAL A 254 -3.22 -12.96 -0.29
C VAL A 254 -1.88 -13.34 0.32
N VAL A 255 -1.42 -12.56 1.30
CA VAL A 255 -0.24 -12.88 2.11
C VAL A 255 -0.68 -12.93 3.56
N ASP A 256 -0.21 -13.93 4.29
CA ASP A 256 -0.46 -14.14 5.71
C ASP A 256 0.83 -14.54 6.45
N GLY A 257 0.69 -14.85 7.74
CA GLY A 257 1.80 -15.25 8.61
C GLY A 257 2.51 -14.06 9.24
N PHE A 258 3.70 -14.34 9.79
CA PHE A 258 4.43 -13.41 10.64
C PHE A 258 5.89 -13.27 10.17
N TRP A 259 6.47 -12.10 10.40
CA TRP A 259 7.90 -11.84 10.25
C TRP A 259 8.41 -11.10 11.48
N GLY A 260 9.40 -11.67 12.15
CA GLY A 260 9.89 -11.12 13.42
C GLY A 260 8.81 -11.05 14.51
N GLY A 261 7.81 -11.94 14.47
CA GLY A 261 6.66 -11.91 15.38
C GLY A 261 5.59 -10.86 15.05
N LEU A 262 5.69 -10.17 13.92
CA LEU A 262 4.71 -9.18 13.47
C LEU A 262 3.94 -9.71 12.26
N ALA A 263 2.62 -9.60 12.28
CA ALA A 263 1.75 -10.06 11.20
C ALA A 263 2.02 -9.29 9.91
N LYS A 264 2.23 -10.05 8.83
CA LYS A 264 2.48 -9.53 7.47
C LYS A 264 1.25 -9.70 6.56
N ARG A 265 0.05 -9.77 7.14
CA ARG A 265 -1.20 -9.91 6.40
C ARG A 265 -1.31 -8.83 5.32
N SER A 266 -1.65 -9.25 4.12
CA SER A 266 -1.85 -8.39 2.95
C SER A 266 -3.11 -8.83 2.21
N VAL A 267 -3.89 -7.86 1.76
CA VAL A 267 -5.30 -8.04 1.37
C VAL A 267 -5.54 -7.43 0.00
N GLN A 268 -6.35 -8.11 -0.80
CA GLN A 268 -6.86 -7.62 -2.09
C GLN A 268 -8.35 -7.33 -1.99
N PHE A 269 -8.80 -6.23 -2.58
CA PHE A 269 -10.21 -5.89 -2.81
C PHE A 269 -10.49 -5.81 -4.31
N GLY A 270 -11.53 -6.51 -4.78
CA GLY A 270 -11.81 -6.71 -6.20
C GLY A 270 -10.78 -7.61 -6.89
#